data_AF-F1S1V4-F1
#
_entry.id   AF-F1S1V4-F1
#
_cell.length_a   1.000
_cell.length_b   1.000
_cell.length_c   1.000
_cell.angle_alpha   90.00
_cell.angle_beta   90.00
_cell.angle_gamma   90.00
#
_symmetry.space_group_name_H-M   'P 1'
#
loop_
_entity.id
_entity.type
_entity.pdbx_description
1 polymer ?
#
loop_
_entity_poly.entity_id
_entity_poly.type
_entity_poly.pdbx_seq_one_letter_code
_entity_poly.pdbx_strand_id
1 'polypeptide(L)'
;MGTSEVVVRFGRRCGRAKEITEIKNYEEDQVLYPPLLPDKVDLRQVTIIPHNEWERIRDSLDSLTREAAHLRAKRKAKKEMHFRSQEVVKHWTNTYAGMRKQKLEAKKKRDEEIEAERQILDVEEAIYKQGERKKAIEYAKQYQFYQTERVKNFHSGLLLSRVMKERDAQIEFQKSKIKSDKKWEEQLKLNIEKGFKEEQEKAEKQRRDRLALAKDHLKQIKEHEEEEVRRRKQEEKDAEEIKQQNLLYEIEMKKKLGMKKEKINESRRLFFEHLNDKNVIKAIERQQQEEEDEKIRKFIKAKKRLTQMGKEKEAETHRLMEERRERINNFLSKLMKEKFDNEDLIIARDIAEAEAEWEKREREKHEKNKAELKAIAEHRAVVMNNKEEEERRRKIEAKEQLLAILKADQIFWEHEKEKKRKADKERREVQDAHIQQMAKNKFKVKQAKQAELEDCRLTEALIAEKEKEFQDYAREVIELESKSTNKYMHPLVKAVQEGPGGGHGPVFVDRGGLRPSYQVNDITGVQLPFYNSQGSKYNNFQKSKGRLGFTW
;
A
#
# COMPACT_ATOMS: atom_id res chain seq x y z
N MET A 1 -39.40 -12.88 -33.12
CA MET A 1 -38.24 -13.49 -33.81
C MET A 1 -37.88 -14.77 -33.07
N GLY A 2 -37.69 -15.90 -33.77
CA GLY A 2 -37.15 -17.13 -33.15
C GLY A 2 -38.20 -18.17 -32.73
N THR A 3 -38.57 -19.04 -33.68
CA THR A 3 -39.42 -20.23 -33.51
C THR A 3 -38.68 -21.40 -32.83
N SER A 4 -39.39 -22.20 -32.01
CA SER A 4 -39.22 -23.66 -31.99
C SER A 4 -40.40 -24.34 -31.28
N GLU A 5 -41.31 -24.91 -32.06
CA GLU A 5 -42.29 -25.89 -31.56
C GLU A 5 -41.66 -27.29 -31.58
N VAL A 6 -41.91 -28.10 -30.54
CA VAL A 6 -41.68 -29.55 -30.62
C VAL A 6 -42.98 -30.29 -30.35
N VAL A 7 -43.67 -30.61 -31.43
CA VAL A 7 -44.88 -31.44 -31.44
C VAL A 7 -44.49 -32.90 -31.25
N VAL A 8 -44.70 -33.46 -30.06
CA VAL A 8 -44.68 -34.92 -29.86
C VAL A 8 -46.09 -35.47 -30.11
N ARG A 9 -46.22 -36.26 -31.18
CA ARG A 9 -47.50 -36.82 -31.63
C ARG A 9 -48.03 -37.88 -30.67
N PHE A 10 -49.21 -37.66 -30.09
CA PHE A 10 -49.97 -38.71 -29.42
C PHE A 10 -50.55 -39.70 -30.45
N GLY A 11 -50.11 -40.95 -30.40
CA GLY A 11 -50.64 -42.07 -31.19
C GLY A 11 -51.22 -43.16 -30.27
N ARG A 12 -52.50 -43.51 -30.45
CA ARG A 12 -53.25 -44.39 -29.54
C ARG A 12 -53.02 -45.89 -29.84
N ARG A 13 -52.77 -46.69 -28.81
CA ARG A 13 -53.40 -48.03 -28.64
C ARG A 13 -53.67 -48.29 -27.16
N CYS A 14 -54.93 -48.57 -26.83
CA CYS A 14 -55.36 -48.83 -25.47
C CYS A 14 -55.10 -50.30 -25.08
N GLY A 15 -54.25 -50.53 -24.08
CA GLY A 15 -54.22 -51.78 -23.32
C GLY A 15 -54.82 -51.54 -21.94
N ARG A 16 -55.96 -52.16 -21.62
CA ARG A 16 -56.51 -52.10 -20.25
C ARG A 16 -55.57 -52.85 -19.31
N ALA A 17 -55.06 -52.17 -18.28
CA ALA A 17 -54.49 -52.83 -17.13
C ALA A 17 -55.60 -53.64 -16.43
N LYS A 18 -55.29 -54.89 -16.06
CA LYS A 18 -56.20 -55.77 -15.32
C LYS A 18 -55.89 -55.58 -13.84
N GLU A 19 -56.91 -55.24 -13.06
CA GLU A 19 -56.75 -54.98 -11.62
C GLU A 19 -56.28 -56.23 -10.88
N ILE A 20 -55.40 -56.02 -9.90
CA ILE A 20 -54.86 -57.06 -9.04
C ILE A 20 -55.98 -57.49 -8.10
N THR A 21 -56.53 -58.69 -8.31
CA THR A 21 -57.50 -59.29 -7.38
C THR A 21 -56.73 -59.89 -6.21
N GLU A 22 -56.97 -59.37 -5.01
CA GLU A 22 -56.39 -59.89 -3.78
C GLU A 22 -56.80 -61.36 -3.59
N ILE A 23 -55.80 -62.24 -3.45
CA ILE A 23 -56.04 -63.62 -3.03
C ILE A 23 -56.28 -63.60 -1.52
N LYS A 24 -57.56 -63.44 -1.14
CA LYS A 24 -58.00 -63.70 0.23
C LYS A 24 -58.06 -65.21 0.43
N ASN A 25 -57.37 -65.68 1.47
CA ASN A 25 -57.52 -67.06 1.93
C ASN A 25 -58.98 -67.24 2.38
N TYR A 26 -59.69 -68.20 1.77
CA TYR A 26 -60.97 -68.65 2.29
C TYR A 26 -60.70 -69.71 3.35
N GLU A 27 -61.28 -69.50 4.53
CA GLU A 27 -61.24 -70.43 5.65
C GLU A 27 -62.11 -71.66 5.33
N GLU A 28 -61.82 -72.78 6.00
CA GLU A 28 -62.54 -74.04 5.83
C GLU A 28 -63.91 -73.99 6.53
N ASP A 29 -64.90 -73.39 5.87
CA ASP A 29 -66.30 -73.41 6.34
C ASP A 29 -66.85 -74.84 6.34
N GLN A 30 -66.99 -75.41 7.54
CA GLN A 30 -67.61 -76.71 7.77
C GLN A 30 -69.12 -76.63 7.49
N VAL A 31 -69.53 -77.00 6.28
CA VAL A 31 -70.95 -77.12 5.91
C VAL A 31 -71.57 -78.32 6.63
N LEU A 32 -72.24 -78.08 7.76
CA LEU A 32 -73.11 -79.07 8.39
C LEU A 32 -74.30 -79.39 7.46
N TYR A 33 -74.42 -80.65 7.06
CA TYR A 33 -75.61 -81.15 6.38
C TYR A 33 -76.79 -81.26 7.37
N PRO A 34 -77.99 -80.74 7.04
CA PRO A 34 -79.21 -81.09 7.76
C PRO A 34 -79.70 -82.47 7.29
N PRO A 35 -79.97 -83.43 8.20
CA PRO A 35 -80.51 -84.72 7.83
C PRO A 35 -82.00 -84.62 7.52
N LEU A 36 -82.34 -84.58 6.22
CA LEU A 36 -83.70 -84.79 5.72
C LEU A 36 -83.73 -86.07 4.87
N LEU A 37 -83.88 -87.22 5.54
CA LEU A 37 -84.41 -88.43 4.90
C LEU A 37 -85.94 -88.36 4.95
N PRO A 38 -86.65 -88.33 3.81
CA PRO A 38 -88.10 -88.45 3.79
C PRO A 38 -88.47 -89.91 4.04
N ASP A 39 -89.13 -90.20 5.16
CA ASP A 39 -89.74 -91.51 5.39
C ASP A 39 -90.79 -91.82 4.32
N LYS A 40 -90.69 -93.03 3.75
CA LYS A 40 -91.59 -93.73 2.78
C LYS A 40 -91.12 -93.80 1.31
N VAL A 41 -90.08 -94.60 1.04
CA VAL A 41 -89.89 -95.28 -0.27
C VAL A 41 -89.40 -96.72 -0.03
N ASP A 42 -89.95 -97.70 -0.76
CA ASP A 42 -89.75 -99.13 -0.51
C ASP A 42 -88.54 -99.71 -1.31
N LEU A 43 -87.62 -100.41 -0.63
CA LEU A 43 -86.24 -100.65 -1.08
C LEU A 43 -86.04 -101.80 -2.10
N ARG A 44 -87.07 -102.21 -2.85
CA ARG A 44 -87.05 -103.45 -3.67
C ARG A 44 -86.75 -103.30 -5.17
N GLN A 45 -86.29 -102.14 -5.66
CA GLN A 45 -86.20 -101.84 -7.11
C GLN A 45 -84.87 -101.23 -7.61
N VAL A 46 -83.70 -101.60 -7.08
CA VAL A 46 -82.40 -101.08 -7.57
C VAL A 46 -81.39 -102.20 -7.88
N THR A 47 -80.81 -102.16 -9.09
CA THR A 47 -79.75 -103.06 -9.57
C THR A 47 -78.37 -102.43 -9.34
N ILE A 48 -77.40 -103.18 -8.81
CA ILE A 48 -76.07 -102.68 -8.42
C ILE A 48 -74.97 -103.26 -9.35
N ILE A 49 -74.06 -102.42 -9.83
CA ILE A 49 -72.90 -102.81 -10.66
C ILE A 49 -71.65 -103.00 -9.77
N PRO A 50 -70.81 -104.04 -9.97
CA PRO A 50 -69.58 -104.25 -9.19
C PRO A 50 -68.49 -103.22 -9.46
N HIS A 51 -67.77 -102.81 -8.40
CA HIS A 51 -66.74 -101.76 -8.44
C HIS A 51 -65.61 -102.00 -9.45
N ASN A 52 -65.15 -103.25 -9.59
CA ASN A 52 -63.98 -103.60 -10.40
C ASN A 52 -64.19 -103.35 -11.90
N GLU A 53 -65.41 -103.55 -12.40
CA GLU A 53 -65.78 -103.26 -13.79
C GLU A 53 -65.78 -101.74 -14.05
N TRP A 54 -66.23 -100.95 -13.07
CA TRP A 54 -66.19 -99.48 -13.16
C TRP A 54 -64.74 -98.95 -13.20
N GLU A 55 -63.84 -99.50 -12.40
CA GLU A 55 -62.42 -99.10 -12.44
C GLU A 55 -61.74 -99.47 -13.76
N ARG A 56 -62.00 -100.66 -14.33
CA ARG A 56 -61.45 -101.05 -15.65
C ARG A 56 -61.91 -100.09 -16.76
N ILE A 57 -63.20 -99.73 -16.76
CA ILE A 57 -63.74 -98.78 -17.74
C ILE A 57 -63.08 -97.41 -17.58
N ARG A 58 -62.99 -96.89 -16.34
CA ARG A 58 -62.32 -95.62 -16.01
C ARG A 58 -60.87 -95.60 -16.50
N ASP A 59 -60.11 -96.66 -16.24
CA ASP A 59 -58.69 -96.72 -16.57
C ASP A 59 -58.42 -96.89 -18.08
N SER A 60 -59.30 -97.57 -18.82
CA SER A 60 -59.17 -97.70 -20.28
C SER A 60 -59.34 -96.35 -21.02
N LEU A 61 -60.24 -95.49 -20.51
CA LEU A 61 -60.52 -94.16 -21.05
C LEU A 61 -59.42 -93.14 -20.73
N ASP A 62 -58.57 -93.43 -19.73
CA ASP A 62 -57.59 -92.50 -19.15
C ASP A 62 -56.12 -92.83 -19.55
N SER A 63 -55.92 -93.58 -20.65
CA SER A 63 -54.60 -93.99 -21.13
C SER A 63 -53.81 -92.83 -21.78
N LEU A 64 -54.43 -92.12 -22.74
CA LEU A 64 -53.82 -91.00 -23.47
C LEU A 64 -53.49 -89.80 -22.56
N THR A 65 -54.31 -89.57 -21.54
CA THR A 65 -54.11 -88.53 -20.51
C THR A 65 -52.91 -88.85 -19.63
N ARG A 66 -52.70 -90.12 -19.25
CA ARG A 66 -51.50 -90.60 -18.53
C ARG A 66 -50.22 -90.43 -19.36
N GLU A 67 -50.22 -90.77 -20.64
CA GLU A 67 -49.06 -90.54 -21.52
C GLU A 67 -48.75 -89.04 -21.69
N ALA A 68 -49.77 -88.20 -21.89
CA ALA A 68 -49.60 -86.75 -21.95
C ALA A 68 -49.08 -86.17 -20.62
N ALA A 69 -49.53 -86.69 -19.48
CA ALA A 69 -49.02 -86.33 -18.15
C ALA A 69 -47.56 -86.74 -17.98
N HIS A 70 -47.17 -87.95 -18.40
CA HIS A 70 -45.78 -88.41 -18.37
C HIS A 70 -44.85 -87.56 -19.24
N LEU A 71 -45.27 -87.18 -20.46
CA LEU A 71 -44.51 -86.25 -21.30
C LEU A 71 -44.39 -84.84 -20.70
N ARG A 72 -45.45 -84.34 -20.03
CA ARG A 72 -45.39 -83.08 -19.28
C ARG A 72 -44.42 -83.17 -18.10
N ALA A 73 -44.44 -84.28 -17.35
CA ALA A 73 -43.51 -84.54 -16.24
C ALA A 73 -42.06 -84.60 -16.73
N LYS A 74 -41.77 -85.32 -17.82
CA LYS A 74 -40.44 -85.38 -18.45
C LYS A 74 -39.95 -84.01 -18.94
N ARG A 75 -40.84 -83.18 -19.51
CA ARG A 75 -40.52 -81.79 -19.87
C ARG A 75 -40.27 -80.91 -18.64
N LYS A 76 -41.05 -81.07 -17.57
CA LYS A 76 -40.85 -80.35 -16.29
C LYS A 76 -39.51 -80.72 -15.66
N ALA A 77 -39.18 -82.02 -15.59
CA ALA A 77 -37.89 -82.52 -15.11
C ALA A 77 -36.71 -82.00 -15.96
N LYS A 78 -36.84 -81.96 -17.30
CA LYS A 78 -35.79 -81.38 -18.16
C LYS A 78 -35.59 -79.88 -17.91
N LYS A 79 -36.66 -79.11 -17.69
CA LYS A 79 -36.57 -77.69 -17.32
C LYS A 79 -35.93 -77.51 -15.94
N GLU A 80 -36.34 -78.30 -14.97
CA GLU A 80 -35.79 -78.32 -13.61
C GLU A 80 -34.27 -78.59 -13.61
N MET A 81 -33.83 -79.63 -14.34
CA MET A 81 -32.40 -79.93 -14.50
C MET A 81 -31.64 -78.82 -15.24
N HIS A 82 -32.28 -78.12 -16.19
CA HIS A 82 -31.70 -76.95 -16.84
C HIS A 82 -31.54 -75.76 -15.87
N PHE A 83 -32.51 -75.50 -15.00
CA PHE A 83 -32.40 -74.46 -13.98
C PHE A 83 -31.28 -74.77 -12.99
N ARG A 84 -31.22 -76.00 -12.47
CA ARG A 84 -30.13 -76.46 -11.59
C ARG A 84 -28.75 -76.33 -12.26
N SER A 85 -28.64 -76.68 -13.54
CA SER A 85 -27.42 -76.48 -14.33
C SER A 85 -27.03 -75.00 -14.47
N GLN A 86 -28.00 -74.11 -14.77
CA GLN A 86 -27.74 -72.67 -14.79
C GLN A 86 -27.31 -72.14 -13.43
N GLU A 87 -27.88 -72.63 -12.33
CA GLU A 87 -27.50 -72.22 -10.98
C GLU A 87 -26.08 -72.63 -10.64
N VAL A 88 -25.66 -73.87 -10.94
CA VAL A 88 -24.26 -74.29 -10.78
C VAL A 88 -23.33 -73.40 -11.62
N VAL A 89 -23.66 -73.13 -12.88
CA VAL A 89 -22.85 -72.27 -13.77
C VAL A 89 -22.76 -70.81 -13.30
N LYS A 90 -23.77 -70.25 -12.60
CA LYS A 90 -23.67 -68.89 -12.01
C LYS A 90 -22.49 -68.75 -11.05
N HIS A 91 -22.09 -69.83 -10.38
CA HIS A 91 -21.03 -69.85 -9.38
C HIS A 91 -19.66 -70.21 -9.99
N TRP A 92 -19.59 -70.55 -11.28
CA TRP A 92 -18.34 -70.86 -11.98
C TRP A 92 -17.60 -69.59 -12.42
N THR A 93 -16.61 -69.21 -11.61
CA THR A 93 -15.70 -68.07 -11.84
C THR A 93 -15.04 -68.07 -13.23
N ASN A 94 -14.62 -69.25 -13.71
CA ASN A 94 -13.89 -69.41 -14.97
C ASN A 94 -14.77 -69.36 -16.24
N THR A 95 -16.07 -69.04 -16.12
CA THR A 95 -16.93 -68.79 -17.29
C THR A 95 -16.57 -67.45 -17.93
N TYR A 96 -16.66 -67.31 -19.27
CA TYR A 96 -16.39 -66.03 -19.96
C TYR A 96 -17.14 -64.83 -19.36
N ALA A 97 -18.40 -65.02 -18.95
CA ALA A 97 -19.19 -64.00 -18.26
C ALA A 97 -18.66 -63.68 -16.84
N GLY A 98 -18.15 -64.67 -16.11
CA GLY A 98 -17.52 -64.51 -14.80
C GLY A 98 -16.19 -63.76 -14.90
N MET A 99 -15.31 -64.18 -15.81
CA MET A 99 -14.04 -63.50 -16.09
C MET A 99 -14.26 -62.05 -16.58
N ARG A 100 -15.30 -61.79 -17.38
CA ARG A 100 -15.68 -60.42 -17.79
C ARG A 100 -16.14 -59.58 -16.59
N LYS A 101 -16.92 -60.14 -15.67
CA LYS A 101 -17.32 -59.45 -14.41
C LYS A 101 -16.10 -59.15 -13.54
N GLN A 102 -15.24 -60.14 -13.28
CA GLN A 102 -14.00 -59.95 -12.52
C GLN A 102 -13.10 -58.89 -13.14
N LYS A 103 -12.94 -58.85 -14.48
CA LYS A 103 -12.17 -57.81 -15.17
C LYS A 103 -12.79 -56.42 -15.03
N LEU A 104 -14.12 -56.32 -14.98
CA LEU A 104 -14.82 -55.05 -14.72
C LEU A 104 -14.71 -54.63 -13.25
N GLU A 105 -14.82 -55.55 -12.30
CA GLU A 105 -14.64 -55.30 -10.86
C GLU A 105 -13.19 -54.90 -10.53
N ALA A 106 -12.21 -55.59 -11.09
CA ALA A 106 -10.78 -55.24 -10.98
C ALA A 106 -10.40 -53.97 -11.77
N LYS A 107 -11.20 -53.56 -12.76
CA LYS A 107 -11.07 -52.21 -13.35
C LYS A 107 -11.65 -51.16 -12.39
N LYS A 108 -12.87 -51.36 -11.89
CA LYS A 108 -13.51 -50.46 -10.93
C LYS A 108 -12.63 -50.22 -9.70
N LYS A 109 -12.11 -51.27 -9.07
CA LYS A 109 -11.19 -51.14 -7.92
C LYS A 109 -9.96 -50.29 -8.24
N ARG A 110 -9.32 -50.50 -9.40
CA ARG A 110 -8.18 -49.68 -9.82
C ARG A 110 -8.56 -48.24 -10.16
N ASP A 111 -9.70 -48.04 -10.82
CA ASP A 111 -10.23 -46.70 -11.08
C ASP A 111 -10.56 -45.99 -9.74
N GLU A 112 -11.13 -46.71 -8.76
CA GLU A 112 -11.41 -46.24 -7.38
C GLU A 112 -10.12 -45.94 -6.58
N GLU A 113 -9.10 -46.80 -6.66
CA GLU A 113 -7.77 -46.60 -6.07
C GLU A 113 -7.09 -45.35 -6.66
N ILE A 114 -7.11 -45.17 -7.98
CA ILE A 114 -6.54 -44.00 -8.68
C ILE A 114 -7.28 -42.71 -8.31
N GLU A 115 -8.60 -42.73 -8.19
CA GLU A 115 -9.36 -41.56 -7.73
C GLU A 115 -9.12 -41.24 -6.24
N ALA A 116 -8.88 -42.25 -5.40
CA ALA A 116 -8.47 -42.03 -4.01
C ALA A 116 -7.06 -41.41 -3.93
N GLU A 117 -6.10 -41.88 -4.73
CA GLU A 117 -4.76 -41.27 -4.86
C GLU A 117 -4.85 -39.80 -5.32
N ARG A 118 -5.71 -39.49 -6.30
CA ARG A 118 -5.98 -38.11 -6.75
C ARG A 118 -6.55 -37.24 -5.63
N GLN A 119 -7.53 -37.74 -4.89
CA GLN A 119 -8.11 -37.02 -3.76
C GLN A 119 -7.08 -36.73 -2.65
N ILE A 120 -6.15 -37.66 -2.39
CA ILE A 120 -5.04 -37.45 -1.46
C ILE A 120 -4.12 -36.33 -1.98
N LEU A 121 -3.72 -36.38 -3.26
CA LEU A 121 -2.88 -35.34 -3.87
C LEU A 121 -3.55 -33.95 -3.88
N ASP A 122 -4.85 -33.87 -4.17
CA ASP A 122 -5.61 -32.61 -4.11
C ASP A 122 -5.64 -32.04 -2.68
N VAL A 123 -5.79 -32.89 -1.67
CA VAL A 123 -5.74 -32.49 -0.25
C VAL A 123 -4.34 -32.06 0.17
N GLU A 124 -3.29 -32.78 -0.24
CA GLU A 124 -1.88 -32.40 0.02
C GLU A 124 -1.53 -31.07 -0.64
N GLU A 125 -1.92 -30.85 -1.90
CA GLU A 125 -1.69 -29.61 -2.63
C GLU A 125 -2.49 -28.44 -2.01
N ALA A 126 -3.73 -28.69 -1.55
CA ALA A 126 -4.52 -27.71 -0.81
C ALA A 126 -3.86 -27.32 0.52
N ILE A 127 -3.33 -28.28 1.29
CA ILE A 127 -2.57 -28.04 2.52
C ILE A 127 -1.28 -27.26 2.22
N TYR A 128 -0.55 -27.60 1.16
CA TYR A 128 0.65 -26.88 0.74
C TYR A 128 0.33 -25.42 0.35
N LYS A 129 -0.68 -25.20 -0.50
CA LYS A 129 -1.15 -23.86 -0.89
C LYS A 129 -1.66 -23.06 0.31
N GLN A 130 -2.34 -23.70 1.26
CA GLN A 130 -2.75 -23.07 2.52
C GLN A 130 -1.55 -22.70 3.39
N GLY A 131 -0.52 -23.55 3.42
CA GLY A 131 0.77 -23.28 4.10
C GLY A 131 1.50 -22.08 3.50
N GLU A 132 1.67 -22.02 2.18
CA GLU A 132 2.27 -20.87 1.49
C GLU A 132 1.45 -19.59 1.70
N ARG A 133 0.11 -19.66 1.60
CA ARG A 133 -0.77 -18.54 1.92
C ARG A 133 -0.61 -18.08 3.37
N LYS A 134 -0.49 -19.02 4.33
CA LYS A 134 -0.28 -18.71 5.75
C LYS A 134 1.06 -18.00 5.96
N LYS A 135 2.16 -18.52 5.40
CA LYS A 135 3.49 -17.87 5.43
C LYS A 135 3.45 -16.45 4.84
N ALA A 136 2.79 -16.26 3.70
CA ALA A 136 2.65 -14.95 3.06
C ALA A 136 1.85 -13.96 3.93
N ILE A 137 0.79 -14.42 4.60
CA ILE A 137 0.01 -13.62 5.55
C ILE A 137 0.84 -13.28 6.80
N GLU A 138 1.59 -14.24 7.35
CA GLU A 138 2.47 -14.03 8.52
C GLU A 138 3.59 -13.03 8.21
N TYR A 139 4.24 -13.17 7.05
CA TYR A 139 5.24 -12.21 6.55
C TYR A 139 4.64 -10.80 6.37
N ALA A 140 3.44 -10.70 5.77
CA ALA A 140 2.74 -9.43 5.61
C ALA A 140 2.36 -8.80 6.96
N LYS A 141 1.94 -9.59 7.96
CA LYS A 141 1.68 -9.13 9.33
C LYS A 141 2.95 -8.61 10.00
N GLN A 142 4.06 -9.35 9.95
CA GLN A 142 5.36 -8.92 10.48
C GLN A 142 5.83 -7.62 9.82
N TYR A 143 5.71 -7.52 8.50
CA TYR A 143 6.05 -6.30 7.76
C TYR A 143 5.18 -5.11 8.17
N GLN A 144 3.85 -5.29 8.27
CA GLN A 144 2.94 -4.24 8.74
C GLN A 144 3.25 -3.78 10.18
N PHE A 145 3.56 -4.73 11.08
CA PHE A 145 3.96 -4.45 12.45
C PHE A 145 5.25 -3.60 12.50
N TYR A 146 6.29 -3.98 11.77
CA TYR A 146 7.55 -3.22 11.67
C TYR A 146 7.38 -1.86 10.97
N GLN A 147 6.37 -1.70 10.11
CA GLN A 147 6.06 -0.41 9.50
C GLN A 147 5.29 0.55 10.42
N THR A 148 4.85 0.13 11.60
CA THR A 148 4.24 1.05 12.58
C THR A 148 5.27 2.05 13.12
N GLU A 149 4.88 3.30 13.30
CA GLU A 149 5.73 4.34 13.91
C GLU A 149 6.19 3.95 15.33
N ARG A 150 5.36 3.20 16.06
CA ARG A 150 5.67 2.65 17.38
C ARG A 150 6.91 1.74 17.35
N VAL A 151 6.93 0.77 16.43
CA VAL A 151 8.06 -0.16 16.27
C VAL A 151 9.27 0.54 15.67
N LYS A 152 9.10 1.44 14.70
CA LYS A 152 10.20 2.25 14.13
C LYS A 152 10.94 3.06 15.19
N ASN A 153 10.21 3.74 16.08
CA ASN A 153 10.81 4.51 17.17
C ASN A 153 11.57 3.59 18.14
N PHE A 154 11.00 2.43 18.49
CA PHE A 154 11.67 1.42 19.31
C PHE A 154 12.95 0.85 18.65
N HIS A 155 12.89 0.53 17.35
CA HIS A 155 14.06 0.08 16.57
C HIS A 155 15.15 1.17 16.45
N SER A 156 14.78 2.45 16.42
CA SER A 156 15.77 3.55 16.49
C SER A 156 16.50 3.57 17.84
N GLY A 157 15.79 3.31 18.95
CA GLY A 157 16.37 3.13 20.27
C GLY A 157 17.26 1.89 20.38
N LEU A 158 16.85 0.78 19.76
CA LEU A 158 17.65 -0.46 19.66
C LEU A 158 18.97 -0.22 18.91
N LEU A 159 18.90 0.45 17.76
CA LEU A 159 20.08 0.82 16.98
C LEU A 159 21.02 1.70 17.80
N LEU A 160 20.50 2.73 18.49
CA LEU A 160 21.31 3.60 19.35
C LEU A 160 22.00 2.82 20.48
N SER A 161 21.30 1.90 21.14
CA SER A 161 21.88 1.02 22.17
C SER A 161 23.07 0.21 21.65
N ARG A 162 22.92 -0.41 20.47
CA ARG A 162 23.97 -1.19 19.81
C ARG A 162 25.15 -0.34 19.36
N VAL A 163 24.91 0.84 18.79
CA VAL A 163 25.96 1.80 18.42
C VAL A 163 26.75 2.26 19.65
N MET A 164 26.11 2.48 20.80
CA MET A 164 26.80 2.83 22.04
C MET A 164 27.70 1.68 22.55
N LYS A 165 27.24 0.42 22.41
CA LYS A 165 28.04 -0.78 22.72
C LYS A 165 29.27 -0.91 21.82
N GLU A 166 29.08 -0.80 20.51
CA GLU A 166 30.16 -0.81 19.53
C GLU A 166 31.16 0.32 19.79
N ARG A 167 30.67 1.49 20.20
CA ARG A 167 31.53 2.63 20.53
C ARG A 167 32.41 2.37 21.74
N ASP A 168 31.89 1.76 22.79
CA ASP A 168 32.71 1.31 23.93
C ASP A 168 33.77 0.29 23.48
N ALA A 169 33.40 -0.69 22.65
CA ALA A 169 34.33 -1.69 22.13
C ALA A 169 35.45 -1.04 21.27
N GLN A 170 35.13 -0.04 20.45
CA GLN A 170 36.12 0.75 19.71
C GLN A 170 37.04 1.54 20.65
N ILE A 171 36.52 2.11 21.74
CA ILE A 171 37.30 2.86 22.72
C ILE A 171 38.27 1.92 23.46
N GLU A 172 37.83 0.74 23.89
CA GLU A 172 38.70 -0.26 24.52
C GLU A 172 39.73 -0.83 23.54
N PHE A 173 39.37 -1.05 22.27
CA PHE A 173 40.33 -1.41 21.23
C PHE A 173 41.38 -0.32 21.00
N GLN A 174 40.98 0.95 20.95
CA GLN A 174 41.93 2.06 20.82
C GLN A 174 42.85 2.17 22.04
N LYS A 175 42.33 1.98 23.26
CA LYS A 175 43.14 1.90 24.49
C LYS A 175 44.12 0.73 24.47
N SER A 176 43.73 -0.43 23.95
CA SER A 176 44.62 -1.60 23.87
C SER A 176 45.72 -1.39 22.82
N LYS A 177 45.41 -0.76 21.69
CA LYS A 177 46.39 -0.35 20.67
C LYS A 177 47.44 0.59 21.24
N ILE A 178 47.03 1.63 21.98
CA ILE A 178 47.97 2.58 22.64
C ILE A 178 48.88 1.85 23.66
N LYS A 179 48.37 0.84 24.37
CA LYS A 179 49.18 0.05 25.33
C LYS A 179 50.24 -0.86 24.68
N SER A 180 50.18 -1.08 23.35
CA SER A 180 51.10 -2.00 22.66
C SER A 180 52.45 -1.37 22.24
N ASP A 181 52.58 -0.04 22.30
CA ASP A 181 53.82 0.68 21.93
C ASP A 181 54.99 0.51 22.93
N LYS A 182 54.80 -0.24 24.02
CA LYS A 182 55.87 -0.55 24.99
C LYS A 182 57.13 -1.12 24.33
N LYS A 183 56.99 -1.93 23.28
CA LYS A 183 58.16 -2.45 22.53
C LYS A 183 58.93 -1.36 21.81
N TRP A 184 58.25 -0.32 21.31
CA TRP A 184 58.89 0.84 20.69
C TRP A 184 59.58 1.71 21.76
N GLU A 185 58.94 1.93 22.91
CA GLU A 185 59.54 2.61 24.06
C GLU A 185 60.80 1.88 24.60
N GLU A 186 60.77 0.54 24.66
CA GLU A 186 61.91 -0.30 25.05
C GLU A 186 63.05 -0.26 24.01
N GLN A 187 62.73 -0.32 22.71
CA GLN A 187 63.72 -0.14 21.66
C GLN A 187 64.34 1.27 21.65
N LEU A 188 63.55 2.31 21.91
CA LEU A 188 64.03 3.68 22.03
C LEU A 188 65.02 3.82 23.19
N LYS A 189 64.71 3.25 24.36
CA LYS A 189 65.63 3.21 25.52
C LYS A 189 66.94 2.52 25.17
N LEU A 190 66.90 1.34 24.53
CA LEU A 190 68.09 0.60 24.11
C LEU A 190 68.95 1.38 23.09
N ASN A 191 68.31 2.13 22.18
CA ASN A 191 69.02 2.97 21.20
C ASN A 191 69.67 4.19 21.86
N ILE A 192 69.01 4.83 22.83
CA ILE A 192 69.58 5.92 23.64
C ILE A 192 70.79 5.41 24.44
N GLU A 193 70.68 4.24 25.08
CA GLU A 193 71.77 3.65 25.86
C GLU A 193 72.98 3.26 24.98
N LYS A 194 72.74 2.76 23.76
CA LYS A 194 73.81 2.53 22.77
C LYS A 194 74.49 3.84 22.34
N GLY A 195 73.72 4.87 22.02
CA GLY A 195 74.25 6.19 21.66
C GLY A 195 75.16 6.77 22.75
N PHE A 196 74.74 6.65 24.01
CA PHE A 196 75.53 7.10 25.16
C PHE A 196 76.86 6.33 25.30
N LYS A 197 76.84 4.99 25.12
CA LYS A 197 78.06 4.17 25.13
C LYS A 197 79.01 4.51 23.99
N GLU A 198 78.50 4.71 22.78
CA GLU A 198 79.31 5.15 21.64
C GLU A 198 79.94 6.53 21.86
N GLU A 199 79.21 7.47 22.46
CA GLU A 199 79.73 8.80 22.79
C GLU A 199 80.82 8.73 23.87
N GLN A 200 80.62 7.90 24.90
CA GLN A 200 81.63 7.62 25.91
C GLN A 200 82.91 7.00 25.29
N GLU A 201 82.78 6.01 24.41
CA GLU A 201 83.92 5.42 23.68
C GLU A 201 84.66 6.44 22.80
N LYS A 202 83.92 7.30 22.08
CA LYS A 202 84.50 8.38 21.26
C LYS A 202 85.28 9.37 22.15
N ALA A 203 84.74 9.75 23.29
CA ALA A 203 85.40 10.63 24.26
C ALA A 203 86.63 9.97 24.92
N GLU A 204 86.61 8.65 25.13
CA GLU A 204 87.79 7.90 25.59
C GLU A 204 88.89 7.80 24.52
N LYS A 205 88.54 7.50 23.26
CA LYS A 205 89.49 7.48 22.14
C LYS A 205 90.18 8.84 22.00
N GLN A 206 89.41 9.93 21.92
CA GLN A 206 89.97 11.29 21.87
C GLN A 206 90.88 11.62 23.08
N ARG A 207 90.59 11.12 24.28
CA ARG A 207 91.48 11.29 25.44
C ARG A 207 92.78 10.51 25.29
N ARG A 208 92.73 9.27 24.78
CA ARG A 208 93.93 8.44 24.49
C ARG A 208 94.78 9.09 23.40
N ASP A 209 94.17 9.61 22.34
CA ASP A 209 94.87 10.28 21.24
C ASP A 209 95.57 11.56 21.70
N ARG A 210 94.90 12.40 22.52
CA ARG A 210 95.52 13.58 23.14
C ARG A 210 96.68 13.22 24.07
N LEU A 211 96.57 12.11 24.82
CA LEU A 211 97.64 11.60 25.69
C LEU A 211 98.83 11.06 24.89
N ALA A 212 98.61 10.44 23.73
CA ALA A 212 99.66 10.01 22.82
C ALA A 212 100.39 11.24 22.23
N LEU A 213 99.64 12.17 21.63
CA LEU A 213 100.19 13.41 21.07
C LEU A 213 101.02 14.21 22.08
N ALA A 214 100.55 14.31 23.33
CA ALA A 214 101.30 14.99 24.39
C ALA A 214 102.63 14.29 24.74
N LYS A 215 102.70 12.95 24.67
CA LYS A 215 103.94 12.19 24.85
C LYS A 215 104.90 12.39 23.68
N ASP A 216 104.37 12.42 22.45
CA ASP A 216 105.17 12.62 21.25
C ASP A 216 105.78 14.03 21.20
N HIS A 217 104.99 15.06 21.53
CA HIS A 217 105.51 16.43 21.70
C HIS A 217 106.59 16.52 22.80
N LEU A 218 106.39 15.84 23.94
CA LEU A 218 107.40 15.80 25.01
C LEU A 218 108.69 15.10 24.56
N LYS A 219 108.61 14.11 23.67
CA LYS A 219 109.77 13.44 23.08
C LYS A 219 110.49 14.37 22.09
N GLN A 220 109.76 15.05 21.21
CA GLN A 220 110.31 16.04 20.27
C GLN A 220 111.04 17.19 20.98
N ILE A 221 110.50 17.69 22.09
CA ILE A 221 111.16 18.74 22.89
C ILE A 221 112.53 18.25 23.40
N LYS A 222 112.60 17.02 23.94
CA LYS A 222 113.86 16.44 24.42
C LYS A 222 114.87 16.21 23.30
N GLU A 223 114.42 15.69 22.16
CA GLU A 223 115.26 15.50 20.97
C GLU A 223 115.84 16.84 20.47
N HIS A 224 115.04 17.92 20.50
CA HIS A 224 115.49 19.27 20.17
C HIS A 224 116.45 19.86 21.22
N GLU A 225 116.24 19.62 22.52
CA GLU A 225 117.17 20.02 23.58
C GLU A 225 118.53 19.31 23.43
N GLU A 226 118.54 18.01 23.11
CA GLU A 226 119.76 17.24 22.83
C GLU A 226 120.47 17.72 21.55
N GLU A 227 119.73 18.12 20.51
CA GLU A 227 120.28 18.68 19.28
C GLU A 227 120.88 20.09 19.51
N GLU A 228 120.23 20.95 20.28
CA GLU A 228 120.78 22.25 20.71
C GLU A 228 122.09 22.09 21.50
N VAL A 229 122.14 21.11 22.43
CA VAL A 229 123.37 20.78 23.17
C VAL A 229 124.47 20.27 22.24
N ARG A 230 124.13 19.48 21.20
CA ARG A 230 125.09 19.07 20.16
C ARG A 230 125.57 20.27 19.33
N ARG A 231 124.68 21.19 18.94
CA ARG A 231 125.04 22.38 18.15
C ARG A 231 125.99 23.30 18.92
N ARG A 232 125.71 23.60 20.20
CA ARG A 232 126.60 24.41 21.05
C ARG A 232 128.01 23.82 21.17
N LYS A 233 128.14 22.50 21.31
CA LYS A 233 129.44 21.80 21.33
C LYS A 233 130.17 21.84 19.99
N GLN A 234 129.47 22.03 18.88
CA GLN A 234 130.09 22.24 17.57
C GLN A 234 130.49 23.71 17.39
N GLU A 235 129.62 24.66 17.74
CA GLU A 235 129.92 26.11 17.76
C GLU A 235 131.17 26.42 18.61
N GLU A 236 131.38 25.71 19.73
CA GLU A 236 132.57 25.85 20.58
C GLU A 236 133.86 25.38 19.87
N LYS A 237 133.82 24.22 19.18
CA LYS A 237 134.94 23.72 18.37
C LYS A 237 135.22 24.61 17.17
N ASP A 238 134.18 25.05 16.46
CA ASP A 238 134.28 25.93 15.31
C ASP A 238 134.91 27.28 15.74
N ALA A 239 134.57 27.78 16.94
CA ALA A 239 135.19 28.98 17.52
C ALA A 239 136.66 28.77 17.92
N GLU A 240 137.07 27.58 18.35
CA GLU A 240 138.48 27.22 18.54
C GLU A 240 139.23 27.15 17.21
N GLU A 241 138.64 26.54 16.18
CA GLU A 241 139.23 26.46 14.85
C GLU A 241 139.36 27.85 14.20
N ILE A 242 138.34 28.71 14.32
CA ILE A 242 138.39 30.11 13.86
C ILE A 242 139.52 30.90 14.53
N LYS A 243 139.82 30.66 15.82
CA LYS A 243 141.00 31.27 16.48
C LYS A 243 142.31 30.82 15.81
N GLN A 244 142.45 29.53 15.49
CA GLN A 244 143.62 28.99 14.79
C GLN A 244 143.73 29.53 13.35
N GLN A 245 142.61 29.58 12.62
CA GLN A 245 142.56 30.11 11.25
C GLN A 245 142.84 31.62 11.20
N ASN A 246 142.38 32.41 12.18
CA ASN A 246 142.69 33.85 12.26
C ASN A 246 144.20 34.10 12.47
N LEU A 247 144.85 33.31 13.34
CA LEU A 247 146.32 33.35 13.51
C LEU A 247 147.06 33.07 12.19
N LEU A 248 146.59 32.11 11.39
CA LEU A 248 147.15 31.82 10.06
C LEU A 248 146.84 32.95 9.04
N TYR A 249 145.64 33.54 9.11
CA TYR A 249 145.22 34.62 8.22
C TYR A 249 146.02 35.92 8.45
N GLU A 250 146.37 36.26 9.70
CA GLU A 250 147.26 37.40 9.98
C GLU A 250 148.65 37.22 9.34
N ILE A 251 149.17 36.00 9.34
CA ILE A 251 150.43 35.64 8.67
C ILE A 251 150.29 35.77 7.14
N GLU A 252 149.17 35.31 6.57
CA GLU A 252 148.92 35.38 5.13
C GLU A 252 148.64 36.81 4.65
N MET A 253 147.92 37.63 5.43
CA MET A 253 147.60 39.02 5.09
C MET A 253 148.85 39.90 5.01
N LYS A 254 149.85 39.66 5.88
CA LYS A 254 151.18 40.27 5.77
C LYS A 254 151.86 39.96 4.43
N LYS A 255 151.59 38.81 3.80
CA LYS A 255 152.05 38.49 2.43
C LYS A 255 151.17 39.12 1.35
N LYS A 256 149.84 39.02 1.45
CA LYS A 256 148.88 39.54 0.43
C LYS A 256 148.92 41.06 0.27
N LEU A 257 149.30 41.81 1.31
CA LEU A 257 149.55 43.25 1.24
C LEU A 257 150.72 43.62 0.30
N GLY A 258 151.66 42.70 0.05
CA GLY A 258 152.64 42.82 -1.02
C GLY A 258 151.98 42.78 -2.40
N MET A 259 151.21 41.72 -2.68
CA MET A 259 150.64 41.43 -4.01
C MET A 259 149.55 42.42 -4.46
N LYS A 260 148.69 42.92 -3.57
CA LYS A 260 147.53 43.74 -3.99
C LYS A 260 147.92 45.11 -4.58
N LYS A 261 149.15 45.59 -4.37
CA LYS A 261 149.67 46.79 -5.03
C LYS A 261 149.82 46.64 -6.55
N GLU A 262 149.77 45.42 -7.08
CA GLU A 262 150.07 45.14 -8.49
C GLU A 262 148.83 45.14 -9.41
N LYS A 263 147.61 44.92 -8.89
CA LYS A 263 146.43 44.52 -9.70
C LYS A 263 145.36 45.57 -10.03
N ILE A 264 145.36 46.75 -9.41
CA ILE A 264 144.23 47.71 -9.52
C ILE A 264 144.11 48.38 -10.91
N ASN A 265 145.09 48.18 -11.80
CA ASN A 265 145.30 48.99 -12.99
C ASN A 265 144.41 48.65 -14.24
N GLU A 266 143.46 47.69 -14.20
CA GLU A 266 142.95 47.06 -15.45
C GLU A 266 141.43 47.13 -15.82
N SER A 267 140.43 47.10 -14.92
CA SER A 267 139.07 46.60 -15.28
C SER A 267 137.98 47.58 -15.80
N ARG A 268 138.25 48.86 -16.08
CA ARG A 268 137.24 49.95 -15.98
C ARG A 268 136.30 50.20 -17.20
N ARG A 269 135.71 49.20 -17.88
CA ARG A 269 135.40 49.34 -19.34
C ARG A 269 134.03 48.95 -20.02
N LEU A 270 132.93 48.54 -19.37
CA LEU A 270 131.67 48.11 -20.07
C LEU A 270 130.37 48.35 -19.24
N PHE A 271 129.18 48.59 -19.86
CA PHE A 271 127.86 48.34 -19.19
C PHE A 271 126.53 48.24 -20.02
N PHE A 272 126.09 49.25 -20.81
CA PHE A 272 124.64 49.51 -21.07
C PHE A 272 124.05 49.03 -22.44
N GLU A 273 122.84 48.41 -22.47
CA GLU A 273 122.19 47.96 -23.75
C GLU A 273 120.63 47.91 -23.87
N HIS A 274 119.83 47.51 -22.86
CA HIS A 274 118.95 46.32 -23.07
C HIS A 274 117.37 46.42 -22.93
N LEU A 275 116.68 47.58 -22.95
CA LEU A 275 115.51 47.78 -22.05
C LEU A 275 113.99 47.81 -22.48
N ASN A 276 113.55 47.74 -23.75
CA ASN A 276 112.24 48.30 -24.19
C ASN A 276 110.87 47.53 -23.98
N ASP A 277 110.08 47.31 -25.07
CA ASP A 277 108.62 47.56 -25.17
C ASP A 277 107.64 46.37 -24.93
N LYS A 278 106.29 46.63 -24.82
CA LYS A 278 105.30 45.55 -24.54
C LYS A 278 103.76 45.64 -24.77
N ASN A 279 103.04 46.78 -24.65
CA ASN A 279 101.60 46.76 -24.23
C ASN A 279 100.53 47.29 -25.23
N VAL A 280 99.36 46.63 -25.40
CA VAL A 280 98.19 47.16 -26.18
C VAL A 280 96.74 46.72 -25.76
N ILE A 281 96.39 45.42 -25.76
CA ILE A 281 95.17 44.89 -26.44
C ILE A 281 93.70 45.11 -25.90
N LYS A 282 93.40 45.18 -24.60
CA LYS A 282 92.12 44.63 -24.03
C LYS A 282 90.91 45.60 -23.86
N ALA A 283 89.67 45.23 -24.28
CA ALA A 283 88.47 46.13 -24.15
C ALA A 283 87.01 45.57 -23.97
N ILE A 284 86.38 44.92 -24.97
CA ILE A 284 85.02 45.29 -25.52
C ILE A 284 83.71 44.84 -24.80
N GLU A 285 83.64 43.60 -24.32
CA GLU A 285 82.52 42.60 -24.34
C GLU A 285 81.08 42.87 -23.76
N ARG A 286 80.59 44.09 -23.52
CA ARG A 286 79.61 44.34 -22.42
C ARG A 286 78.14 44.77 -22.70
N GLN A 287 77.52 44.54 -23.88
CA GLN A 287 76.33 45.33 -24.30
C GLN A 287 74.96 44.60 -24.56
N GLN A 288 74.79 43.30 -24.29
CA GLN A 288 73.65 42.51 -24.86
C GLN A 288 72.46 42.10 -23.96
N GLN A 289 72.34 42.54 -22.69
CA GLN A 289 71.44 41.88 -21.72
C GLN A 289 70.11 42.59 -21.33
N GLU A 290 69.75 43.76 -21.88
CA GLU A 290 68.66 44.60 -21.32
C GLU A 290 67.27 44.53 -22.00
N GLU A 291 67.07 43.76 -23.09
CA GLU A 291 65.86 43.90 -23.94
C GLU A 291 64.64 42.97 -23.65
N GLU A 292 64.75 41.93 -22.81
CA GLU A 292 63.73 40.85 -22.82
C GLU A 292 62.50 41.01 -21.90
N ASP A 293 62.56 41.81 -20.82
CA ASP A 293 61.63 41.70 -19.68
C ASP A 293 60.23 42.37 -19.82
N GLU A 294 59.99 43.24 -20.82
CA GLU A 294 58.75 44.06 -20.86
C GLU A 294 57.47 43.31 -21.31
N LYS A 295 57.58 42.15 -21.97
CA LYS A 295 56.45 41.56 -22.74
C LYS A 295 55.33 40.93 -21.90
N ILE A 296 55.59 40.53 -20.65
CA ILE A 296 54.71 39.63 -19.89
C ILE A 296 53.49 40.34 -19.23
N ARG A 297 53.53 41.65 -18.98
CA ARG A 297 52.52 42.34 -18.15
C ARG A 297 51.15 42.61 -18.80
N LYS A 298 50.99 42.42 -20.13
CA LYS A 298 49.77 42.84 -20.86
C LYS A 298 48.60 41.82 -20.84
N PHE A 299 48.84 40.54 -20.58
CA PHE A 299 47.84 39.47 -20.82
C PHE A 299 46.71 39.37 -19.76
N ILE A 300 46.95 39.75 -18.51
CA ILE A 300 46.06 39.45 -17.38
C ILE A 300 44.79 40.34 -17.32
N LYS A 301 44.79 41.52 -17.95
CA LYS A 301 43.66 42.48 -17.86
C LYS A 301 42.40 42.08 -18.65
N ALA A 302 42.50 41.16 -19.62
CA ALA A 302 41.37 40.82 -20.51
C ALA A 302 40.32 39.88 -19.88
N LYS A 303 40.74 38.95 -19.01
CA LYS A 303 39.90 37.80 -18.60
C LYS A 303 38.76 38.13 -17.62
N LYS A 304 38.73 39.33 -17.02
CA LYS A 304 37.72 39.74 -16.01
C LYS A 304 36.44 40.37 -16.58
N ARG A 305 36.37 40.74 -17.87
CA ARG A 305 35.17 41.39 -18.44
C ARG A 305 34.07 40.44 -18.93
N LEU A 306 34.36 39.15 -19.13
CA LEU A 306 33.43 38.19 -19.75
C LEU A 306 32.35 37.63 -18.80
N THR A 307 32.54 37.72 -17.48
CA THR A 307 31.65 37.03 -16.50
C THR A 307 30.44 37.88 -16.06
N GLN A 308 30.41 39.17 -16.36
CA GLN A 308 29.34 40.08 -15.90
C GLN A 308 28.04 39.97 -16.72
N MET A 309 28.12 39.58 -18.00
CA MET A 309 26.99 39.57 -18.94
C MET A 309 25.97 38.41 -18.72
N GLY A 310 26.23 37.50 -17.80
CA GLY A 310 25.42 36.29 -17.62
C GLY A 310 24.20 36.41 -16.70
N LYS A 311 24.07 37.50 -15.93
CA LYS A 311 23.08 37.62 -14.84
C LYS A 311 21.88 38.53 -15.12
N GLU A 312 21.82 39.16 -16.30
CA GLU A 312 20.79 40.16 -16.63
C GLU A 312 19.65 39.60 -17.50
N LYS A 313 19.77 38.37 -18.02
CA LYS A 313 18.76 37.75 -18.91
C LYS A 313 17.72 36.85 -18.24
N GLU A 314 17.80 36.65 -16.93
CA GLU A 314 16.91 35.73 -16.19
C GLU A 314 15.72 36.45 -15.51
N ALA A 315 15.71 37.80 -15.53
CA ALA A 315 14.69 38.63 -14.90
C ALA A 315 13.48 38.97 -15.81
N GLU A 316 13.54 38.66 -17.11
CA GLU A 316 12.55 39.10 -18.10
C GLU A 316 11.34 38.15 -18.24
N THR A 317 11.48 36.89 -17.82
CA THR A 317 10.46 35.84 -17.98
C THR A 317 9.32 35.88 -16.95
N HIS A 318 9.42 36.71 -15.91
CA HIS A 318 8.42 36.78 -14.83
C HIS A 318 7.25 37.75 -15.07
N ARG A 319 7.32 38.62 -16.10
CA ARG A 319 6.27 39.64 -16.39
C ARG A 319 5.08 39.13 -17.21
N LEU A 320 5.12 37.90 -17.71
CA LEU A 320 4.14 37.36 -18.67
C LEU A 320 2.97 36.57 -18.05
N MET A 321 2.80 36.62 -16.72
CA MET A 321 1.80 35.80 -16.00
C MET A 321 0.54 36.54 -15.51
N GLU A 322 0.48 37.88 -15.56
CA GLU A 322 -0.63 38.64 -14.93
C GLU A 322 -1.79 39.02 -15.88
N GLU A 323 -1.59 39.03 -17.20
CA GLU A 323 -2.60 39.43 -18.21
C GLU A 323 -3.78 38.45 -18.42
N ARG A 324 -3.93 37.46 -17.53
CA ARG A 324 -5.00 36.44 -17.57
C ARG A 324 -6.18 36.76 -16.65
N ARG A 325 -6.07 37.73 -15.72
CA ARG A 325 -7.11 37.98 -14.69
C ARG A 325 -8.16 39.04 -15.01
N GLU A 326 -7.94 39.97 -15.93
CA GLU A 326 -8.80 41.16 -16.08
C GLU A 326 -9.98 41.01 -17.07
N ARG A 327 -10.11 39.89 -17.79
CA ARG A 327 -11.17 39.67 -18.78
C ARG A 327 -12.54 39.17 -18.24
N ILE A 328 -12.72 39.14 -16.91
CA ILE A 328 -13.92 38.56 -16.26
C ILE A 328 -14.91 39.62 -15.75
N ASN A 329 -14.48 40.86 -15.47
CA ASN A 329 -15.38 41.94 -15.00
C ASN A 329 -16.17 42.58 -16.14
N ASN A 330 -16.97 41.74 -16.80
CA ASN A 330 -17.86 42.11 -17.88
C ASN A 330 -18.94 43.08 -17.40
N PHE A 331 -18.88 44.29 -17.93
CA PHE A 331 -19.84 45.41 -17.81
C PHE A 331 -21.22 45.11 -18.43
N LEU A 332 -21.57 43.83 -18.62
CA LEU A 332 -22.77 43.30 -19.29
C LEU A 332 -24.06 43.46 -18.47
N SER A 333 -23.97 43.88 -17.21
CA SER A 333 -25.09 43.83 -16.24
C SER A 333 -25.91 45.12 -16.12
N LYS A 334 -25.71 46.15 -16.96
CA LYS A 334 -26.29 47.50 -16.72
C LYS A 334 -27.07 48.18 -17.86
N LEU A 335 -27.22 47.60 -19.05
CA LEU A 335 -27.87 48.27 -20.20
C LEU A 335 -29.20 47.66 -20.69
N MET A 336 -29.82 46.77 -19.91
CA MET A 336 -30.93 45.92 -20.38
C MET A 336 -32.31 46.26 -19.76
N LYS A 337 -32.55 47.52 -19.37
CA LYS A 337 -33.65 47.87 -18.45
C LYS A 337 -34.57 49.04 -18.82
N GLU A 338 -34.62 49.45 -20.09
CA GLU A 338 -35.57 50.47 -20.59
C GLU A 338 -36.19 50.07 -21.94
N LYS A 339 -37.54 49.99 -22.03
CA LYS A 339 -38.44 50.39 -23.16
C LYS A 339 -39.83 49.69 -23.17
N PHE A 340 -40.87 50.42 -23.62
CA PHE A 340 -42.25 50.06 -24.06
C PHE A 340 -43.39 49.84 -23.01
N ASP A 341 -44.65 50.34 -23.15
CA ASP A 341 -45.32 51.51 -23.81
C ASP A 341 -46.87 51.51 -23.51
N ASN A 342 -47.72 52.48 -23.99
CA ASN A 342 -49.22 52.49 -23.93
C ASN A 342 -49.93 53.66 -24.72
N GLU A 343 -51.12 53.46 -25.36
CA GLU A 343 -52.19 54.48 -25.72
C GLU A 343 -53.46 53.87 -26.47
N ASP A 344 -54.66 54.55 -26.51
CA ASP A 344 -55.83 54.50 -27.51
C ASP A 344 -57.32 54.68 -26.98
N LEU A 345 -58.28 55.36 -27.69
CA LEU A 345 -59.81 55.34 -27.51
C LEU A 345 -60.74 56.10 -28.58
N ILE A 346 -62.09 55.79 -28.66
CA ILE A 346 -63.36 56.56 -29.13
C ILE A 346 -64.12 56.26 -30.51
N ILE A 347 -65.51 56.26 -30.56
CA ILE A 347 -66.54 56.74 -31.62
C ILE A 347 -67.93 55.94 -31.77
N ALA A 348 -69.15 56.56 -32.04
CA ALA A 348 -70.45 55.96 -32.57
C ALA A 348 -71.74 56.91 -32.79
N ARG A 349 -72.71 56.69 -33.78
CA ARG A 349 -74.22 57.06 -33.83
C ARG A 349 -75.07 56.80 -35.16
N ASP A 350 -76.46 56.76 -35.11
CA ASP A 350 -77.59 57.14 -36.07
C ASP A 350 -78.53 56.14 -36.90
N ILE A 351 -79.91 56.23 -36.81
CA ILE A 351 -81.05 55.51 -37.58
C ILE A 351 -82.47 56.19 -37.41
N ALA A 352 -83.45 56.16 -38.38
CA ALA A 352 -84.97 56.23 -38.16
C ALA A 352 -85.98 56.06 -39.38
N GLU A 353 -87.25 55.69 -39.07
CA GLU A 353 -88.62 55.95 -39.70
C GLU A 353 -89.23 55.24 -40.97
N ALA A 354 -90.43 54.62 -40.81
CA ALA A 354 -91.49 54.31 -41.84
C ALA A 354 -92.77 53.61 -41.25
N GLU A 355 -94.01 53.82 -41.76
CA GLU A 355 -95.25 53.09 -41.29
C GLU A 355 -96.49 52.92 -42.26
N ALA A 356 -97.22 53.99 -42.61
CA ALA A 356 -98.68 54.13 -42.36
C ALA A 356 -99.77 53.41 -43.23
N GLU A 357 -99.52 52.26 -43.86
CA GLU A 357 -100.38 51.57 -44.87
C GLU A 357 -101.67 50.81 -44.35
N TRP A 358 -102.42 51.34 -43.37
CA TRP A 358 -103.17 50.43 -42.46
C TRP A 358 -104.67 50.12 -42.71
N GLU A 359 -105.54 51.09 -43.03
CA GLU A 359 -106.92 51.09 -42.48
C GLU A 359 -108.05 50.36 -43.26
N LYS A 360 -108.00 50.25 -44.60
CA LYS A 360 -109.19 49.85 -45.41
C LYS A 360 -109.70 48.40 -45.26
N ARG A 361 -109.02 47.54 -44.50
CA ARG A 361 -109.26 46.08 -44.44
C ARG A 361 -110.52 45.64 -43.66
N GLU A 362 -111.28 46.56 -43.05
CA GLU A 362 -112.16 46.20 -41.92
C GLU A 362 -113.53 45.55 -42.21
N ARG A 363 -114.32 45.97 -43.22
CA ARG A 363 -115.77 45.67 -43.17
C ARG A 363 -116.20 44.27 -43.60
N GLU A 364 -115.60 43.67 -44.63
CA GLU A 364 -115.94 42.30 -45.06
C GLU A 364 -115.59 41.24 -44.01
N LYS A 365 -114.82 41.61 -42.98
CA LYS A 365 -114.62 40.77 -41.80
C LYS A 365 -115.95 40.45 -41.11
N HIS A 366 -116.91 41.39 -40.99
CA HIS A 366 -117.98 41.29 -39.98
C HIS A 366 -118.99 40.13 -40.11
N GLU A 367 -119.39 39.69 -41.30
CA GLU A 367 -120.32 38.55 -41.45
C GLU A 367 -119.58 37.21 -41.44
N LYS A 368 -118.39 37.13 -42.05
CA LYS A 368 -117.43 36.02 -41.86
C LYS A 368 -117.20 35.79 -40.37
N ASN A 369 -116.87 36.86 -39.64
CA ASN A 369 -116.69 36.86 -38.19
C ASN A 369 -117.88 36.22 -37.45
N LYS A 370 -119.14 36.29 -37.91
CA LYS A 370 -120.29 35.79 -37.14
C LYS A 370 -120.47 34.26 -37.22
N ALA A 371 -120.27 33.68 -38.40
CA ALA A 371 -120.24 32.22 -38.57
C ALA A 371 -118.95 31.64 -37.97
N GLU A 372 -117.82 32.31 -38.24
CA GLU A 372 -116.54 32.03 -37.61
C GLU A 372 -116.68 32.09 -36.08
N LEU A 373 -117.35 33.09 -35.49
CA LEU A 373 -117.54 33.21 -34.03
C LEU A 373 -118.22 32.00 -33.38
N LYS A 374 -119.09 31.27 -34.08
CA LYS A 374 -119.70 30.03 -33.56
C LYS A 374 -118.75 28.84 -33.66
N ALA A 375 -118.12 28.62 -34.82
CA ALA A 375 -117.09 27.60 -34.97
C ALA A 375 -115.91 27.84 -34.00
N ILE A 376 -115.55 29.11 -33.82
CA ILE A 376 -114.60 29.61 -32.82
C ILE A 376 -115.12 29.36 -31.41
N ALA A 377 -116.42 29.46 -31.10
CA ALA A 377 -116.94 29.17 -29.76
C ALA A 377 -116.86 27.67 -29.41
N GLU A 378 -117.21 26.79 -30.35
CA GLU A 378 -117.10 25.33 -30.17
C GLU A 378 -115.64 24.88 -30.15
N HIS A 379 -114.81 25.38 -31.07
CA HIS A 379 -113.36 25.19 -31.04
C HIS A 379 -112.74 25.77 -29.76
N ARG A 380 -113.20 26.94 -29.26
CA ARG A 380 -112.79 27.47 -27.95
C ARG A 380 -113.17 26.54 -26.82
N ALA A 381 -114.36 25.93 -26.82
CA ALA A 381 -114.74 24.97 -25.78
C ALA A 381 -113.83 23.73 -25.78
N VAL A 382 -113.57 23.16 -26.96
CA VAL A 382 -112.64 22.02 -27.10
C VAL A 382 -111.20 22.41 -26.75
N VAL A 383 -110.72 23.57 -27.20
CA VAL A 383 -109.39 24.11 -26.85
C VAL A 383 -109.29 24.43 -25.37
N MET A 384 -110.35 24.92 -24.70
CA MET A 384 -110.35 25.15 -23.26
C MET A 384 -110.27 23.82 -22.50
N ASN A 385 -111.03 22.80 -22.89
CA ASN A 385 -110.96 21.47 -22.28
C ASN A 385 -109.57 20.82 -22.51
N ASN A 386 -109.07 20.83 -23.75
CA ASN A 386 -107.73 20.32 -24.08
C ASN A 386 -106.65 21.11 -23.35
N LYS A 387 -106.78 22.44 -23.22
CA LYS A 387 -105.87 23.28 -22.45
C LYS A 387 -105.95 22.99 -20.95
N GLU A 388 -107.12 22.68 -20.40
CA GLU A 388 -107.23 22.20 -19.02
C GLU A 388 -106.54 20.85 -18.83
N GLU A 389 -106.67 19.91 -19.77
CA GLU A 389 -105.96 18.62 -19.72
C GLU A 389 -104.46 18.77 -19.92
N GLU A 390 -104.00 19.60 -20.86
CA GLU A 390 -102.60 19.98 -21.01
C GLU A 390 -102.07 20.65 -19.76
N GLU A 391 -102.79 21.58 -19.14
CA GLU A 391 -102.38 22.21 -17.88
C GLU A 391 -102.38 21.21 -16.72
N ARG A 392 -103.27 20.20 -16.70
CA ARG A 392 -103.20 19.09 -15.75
C ARG A 392 -101.95 18.23 -16.00
N ARG A 393 -101.64 17.88 -17.25
CA ARG A 393 -100.44 17.12 -17.65
C ARG A 393 -99.17 17.90 -17.32
N ARG A 394 -99.04 19.16 -17.73
CA ARG A 394 -97.95 20.08 -17.38
C ARG A 394 -97.76 20.19 -15.86
N LYS A 395 -98.84 20.22 -15.07
CA LYS A 395 -98.76 20.22 -13.59
C LYS A 395 -98.31 18.88 -12.99
N ILE A 396 -98.51 17.76 -13.68
CA ILE A 396 -97.98 16.45 -13.30
C ILE A 396 -96.50 16.37 -13.71
N GLU A 397 -96.19 16.65 -14.98
CA GLU A 397 -94.83 16.68 -15.53
C GLU A 397 -93.92 17.65 -14.76
N ALA A 398 -94.40 18.85 -14.39
CA ALA A 398 -93.63 19.79 -13.58
C ALA A 398 -93.38 19.28 -12.15
N LYS A 399 -94.31 18.51 -11.57
CA LYS A 399 -94.08 17.84 -10.27
C LYS A 399 -93.09 16.69 -10.40
N GLU A 400 -93.15 15.91 -11.49
CA GLU A 400 -92.21 14.84 -11.76
C GLU A 400 -90.80 15.38 -12.05
N GLN A 401 -90.68 16.47 -12.82
CA GLN A 401 -89.44 17.20 -13.04
C GLN A 401 -88.89 17.78 -11.73
N LEU A 402 -89.72 18.39 -10.88
CA LEU A 402 -89.29 18.88 -9.57
C LEU A 402 -88.79 17.73 -8.68
N LEU A 403 -89.49 16.59 -8.66
CA LEU A 403 -89.05 15.40 -7.94
C LEU A 403 -87.76 14.80 -8.51
N ALA A 404 -87.56 14.86 -9.83
CA ALA A 404 -86.32 14.44 -10.49
C ALA A 404 -85.15 15.36 -10.15
N ILE A 405 -85.35 16.69 -10.13
CA ILE A 405 -84.36 17.69 -9.70
C ILE A 405 -83.99 17.45 -8.24
N LEU A 406 -84.97 17.33 -7.33
CA LEU A 406 -84.70 17.08 -5.91
C LEU A 406 -83.93 15.77 -5.66
N LYS A 407 -84.22 14.71 -6.43
CA LYS A 407 -83.45 13.46 -6.39
C LYS A 407 -82.03 13.62 -6.94
N ALA A 408 -81.86 14.36 -8.03
CA ALA A 408 -80.55 14.65 -8.62
C ALA A 408 -79.68 15.49 -7.66
N ASP A 409 -80.26 16.52 -7.03
CA ASP A 409 -79.60 17.34 -6.01
C ASP A 409 -79.21 16.50 -4.79
N GLN A 410 -80.09 15.60 -4.31
CA GLN A 410 -79.75 14.69 -3.22
C GLN A 410 -78.56 13.80 -3.58
N ILE A 411 -78.58 13.16 -4.75
CA ILE A 411 -77.48 12.31 -5.25
C ILE A 411 -76.18 13.13 -5.40
N PHE A 412 -76.27 14.36 -5.90
CA PHE A 412 -75.12 15.27 -6.02
C PHE A 412 -74.51 15.61 -4.65
N TRP A 413 -75.34 15.94 -3.65
CA TRP A 413 -74.89 16.22 -2.29
C TRP A 413 -74.30 14.98 -1.59
N GLU A 414 -74.85 13.80 -1.82
CA GLU A 414 -74.30 12.53 -1.32
C GLU A 414 -72.94 12.22 -1.97
N HIS A 415 -72.82 12.40 -3.29
CA HIS A 415 -71.57 12.23 -4.02
C HIS A 415 -70.49 13.25 -3.60
N GLU A 416 -70.83 14.53 -3.40
CA GLU A 416 -69.89 15.54 -2.87
C GLU A 416 -69.46 15.24 -1.43
N LYS A 417 -70.37 14.75 -0.57
CA LYS A 417 -70.01 14.26 0.78
C LYS A 417 -69.09 13.05 0.72
N GLU A 418 -69.31 12.10 -0.20
CA GLU A 418 -68.46 10.93 -0.36
C GLU A 418 -67.07 11.30 -0.91
N LYS A 419 -67.01 12.19 -1.91
CA LYS A 419 -65.76 12.72 -2.47
C LYS A 419 -64.92 13.44 -1.41
N LYS A 420 -65.53 14.26 -0.55
CA LYS A 420 -64.87 14.87 0.62
C LYS A 420 -64.35 13.81 1.59
N ARG A 421 -65.19 12.82 1.95
CA ARG A 421 -64.78 11.68 2.79
C ARG A 421 -63.63 10.86 2.21
N LYS A 422 -63.55 10.69 0.88
CA LYS A 422 -62.43 10.02 0.19
C LYS A 422 -61.16 10.85 0.28
N ALA A 423 -61.20 12.13 -0.10
CA ALA A 423 -60.06 13.04 0.04
C ALA A 423 -59.55 13.16 1.49
N ASP A 424 -60.43 13.12 2.49
CA ASP A 424 -60.05 13.17 3.91
C ASP A 424 -59.56 11.82 4.47
N LYS A 425 -59.81 10.70 3.78
CA LYS A 425 -59.14 9.42 4.04
C LYS A 425 -57.75 9.42 3.41
N GLU A 426 -57.64 9.77 2.13
CA GLU A 426 -56.38 9.87 1.40
C GLU A 426 -55.38 10.81 2.11
N ARG A 427 -55.83 11.99 2.56
CA ARG A 427 -55.00 12.90 3.37
C ARG A 427 -54.47 12.26 4.66
N ARG A 428 -55.28 11.46 5.35
CA ARG A 428 -54.87 10.75 6.58
C ARG A 428 -53.91 9.61 6.26
N GLU A 429 -54.17 8.82 5.22
CA GLU A 429 -53.27 7.75 4.77
C GLU A 429 -51.89 8.30 4.37
N VAL A 430 -51.83 9.45 3.68
CA VAL A 430 -50.57 10.15 3.36
C VAL A 430 -49.89 10.67 4.63
N GLN A 431 -50.64 11.24 5.58
CA GLN A 431 -50.11 11.70 6.86
C GLN A 431 -49.52 10.55 7.68
N ASP A 432 -50.23 9.42 7.79
CA ASP A 432 -49.79 8.22 8.51
C ASP A 432 -48.57 7.59 7.84
N ALA A 433 -48.54 7.52 6.50
CA ALA A 433 -47.37 7.07 5.74
C ALA A 433 -46.14 7.98 6.00
N HIS A 434 -46.33 9.30 6.06
CA HIS A 434 -45.27 10.24 6.39
C HIS A 434 -44.78 10.07 7.84
N ILE A 435 -45.68 9.90 8.82
CA ILE A 435 -45.34 9.61 10.22
C ILE A 435 -44.53 8.31 10.32
N GLN A 436 -44.96 7.25 9.63
CA GLN A 436 -44.22 5.99 9.56
C GLN A 436 -42.83 6.15 8.92
N GLN A 437 -42.70 6.97 7.86
CA GLN A 437 -41.41 7.27 7.23
C GLN A 437 -40.49 8.06 8.17
N MET A 438 -41.01 9.06 8.89
CA MET A 438 -40.28 9.80 9.92
C MET A 438 -39.83 8.88 11.05
N ALA A 439 -40.67 7.95 11.51
CA ALA A 439 -40.32 6.97 12.53
C ALA A 439 -39.22 6.01 12.06
N LYS A 440 -39.35 5.47 10.84
CA LYS A 440 -38.32 4.62 10.18
C LYS A 440 -36.99 5.37 10.04
N ASN A 441 -37.01 6.64 9.63
CA ASN A 441 -35.80 7.46 9.50
C ASN A 441 -35.16 7.75 10.86
N LYS A 442 -35.94 8.14 11.88
CA LYS A 442 -35.45 8.31 13.26
C LYS A 442 -34.83 7.03 13.83
N PHE A 443 -35.43 5.87 13.54
CA PHE A 443 -34.89 4.58 13.94
C PHE A 443 -33.57 4.26 13.22
N LYS A 444 -33.49 4.43 11.90
CA LYS A 444 -32.25 4.28 11.12
C LYS A 444 -31.13 5.19 11.62
N VAL A 445 -31.41 6.45 11.94
CA VAL A 445 -30.41 7.38 12.51
C VAL A 445 -29.91 6.91 13.87
N LYS A 446 -30.78 6.37 14.73
CA LYS A 446 -30.37 5.77 16.01
C LYS A 446 -29.49 4.53 15.79
N GLN A 447 -29.86 3.64 14.87
CA GLN A 447 -29.05 2.46 14.53
C GLN A 447 -27.69 2.85 13.94
N ALA A 448 -27.63 3.82 13.04
CA ALA A 448 -26.38 4.31 12.47
C ALA A 448 -25.45 4.88 13.54
N LYS A 449 -25.99 5.70 14.47
CA LYS A 449 -25.21 6.21 15.61
C LYS A 449 -24.76 5.12 16.58
N GLN A 450 -25.55 4.05 16.76
CA GLN A 450 -25.13 2.88 17.54
C GLN A 450 -23.99 2.14 16.83
N ALA A 451 -24.11 1.86 15.54
CA ALA A 451 -23.07 1.24 14.74
C ALA A 451 -21.75 2.04 14.77
N GLU A 452 -21.81 3.35 14.58
CA GLU A 452 -20.65 4.26 14.69
C GLU A 452 -19.96 4.19 16.07
N LEU A 453 -20.73 4.09 17.16
CA LEU A 453 -20.20 3.91 18.51
C LEU A 453 -19.56 2.53 18.73
N GLU A 454 -20.15 1.46 18.17
CA GLU A 454 -19.53 0.13 18.23
C GLU A 454 -18.27 0.06 17.35
N ASP A 455 -18.26 0.67 16.15
CA ASP A 455 -17.08 0.75 15.27
C ASP A 455 -15.93 1.51 15.95
N CYS A 456 -16.24 2.59 16.68
CA CYS A 456 -15.28 3.31 17.52
C CYS A 456 -14.71 2.41 18.64
N ARG A 457 -15.55 1.67 19.38
CA ARG A 457 -15.10 0.73 20.41
C ARG A 457 -14.25 -0.41 19.86
N LEU A 458 -14.63 -0.98 18.72
CA LEU A 458 -13.85 -2.02 18.02
C LEU A 458 -12.50 -1.48 17.56
N THR A 459 -12.45 -0.22 17.11
CA THR A 459 -11.19 0.45 16.74
C THR A 459 -10.31 0.71 17.96
N GLU A 460 -10.87 1.19 19.07
CA GLU A 460 -10.14 1.40 20.34
C GLU A 460 -9.62 0.06 20.91
N ALA A 461 -10.41 -1.02 20.84
CA ALA A 461 -9.99 -2.37 21.23
C ALA A 461 -8.85 -2.90 20.35
N LEU A 462 -8.94 -2.74 19.03
CA LEU A 462 -7.89 -3.15 18.08
C LEU A 462 -6.58 -2.37 18.30
N ILE A 463 -6.66 -1.09 18.67
CA ILE A 463 -5.48 -0.29 19.04
C ILE A 463 -4.87 -0.82 20.35
N ALA A 464 -5.69 -1.15 21.34
CA ALA A 464 -5.21 -1.71 22.60
C ALA A 464 -4.59 -3.11 22.45
N GLU A 465 -5.10 -3.95 21.55
CA GLU A 465 -4.48 -5.24 21.19
C GLU A 465 -3.12 -5.03 20.51
N LYS A 466 -3.02 -4.12 19.54
CA LYS A 466 -1.74 -3.81 18.87
C LYS A 466 -0.69 -3.20 19.80
N GLU A 467 -1.09 -2.37 20.76
CA GLU A 467 -0.15 -1.88 21.78
C GLU A 467 0.28 -3.01 22.73
N LYS A 468 -0.58 -3.98 23.07
CA LYS A 468 -0.16 -5.19 23.80
C LYS A 468 0.86 -6.01 23.00
N GLU A 469 0.58 -6.31 21.72
CA GLU A 469 1.53 -6.99 20.83
C GLU A 469 2.89 -6.26 20.78
N PHE A 470 2.87 -4.93 20.69
CA PHE A 470 4.08 -4.10 20.75
C PHE A 470 4.80 -4.20 22.11
N GLN A 471 4.08 -4.10 23.22
CA GLN A 471 4.65 -4.16 24.57
C GLN A 471 5.26 -5.53 24.85
N ASP A 472 4.64 -6.61 24.37
CA ASP A 472 5.13 -7.98 24.53
C ASP A 472 6.44 -8.16 23.75
N TYR A 473 6.45 -7.79 22.47
CA TYR A 473 7.66 -7.75 21.64
C TYR A 473 8.77 -6.89 22.24
N ALA A 474 8.43 -5.70 22.75
CA ALA A 474 9.40 -4.79 23.34
C ALA A 474 10.03 -5.35 24.62
N ARG A 475 9.26 -6.09 25.45
CA ARG A 475 9.79 -6.81 26.62
C ARG A 475 10.77 -7.90 26.19
N GLU A 476 10.42 -8.75 25.22
CA GLU A 476 11.33 -9.78 24.69
C GLU A 476 12.66 -9.18 24.19
N VAL A 477 12.60 -8.12 23.40
CA VAL A 477 13.81 -7.44 22.87
C VAL A 477 14.64 -6.80 24.00
N ILE A 478 13.99 -6.16 24.99
CA ILE A 478 14.69 -5.60 26.16
C ILE A 478 15.33 -6.72 27.00
N GLU A 479 14.67 -7.86 27.20
CA GLU A 479 15.24 -9.01 27.92
C GLU A 479 16.47 -9.58 27.20
N LEU A 480 16.41 -9.73 25.87
CA LEU A 480 17.54 -10.18 25.06
C LEU A 480 18.71 -9.19 25.09
N GLU A 481 18.43 -7.88 24.95
CA GLU A 481 19.48 -6.87 24.97
C GLU A 481 20.03 -6.58 26.36
N SER A 482 19.24 -6.71 27.43
CA SER A 482 19.71 -6.53 28.81
C SER A 482 20.81 -7.53 29.18
N LYS A 483 20.68 -8.79 28.73
CA LYS A 483 21.70 -9.85 28.88
C LYS A 483 23.03 -9.49 28.22
N SER A 484 23.00 -8.68 27.15
CA SER A 484 24.18 -8.40 26.32
C SER A 484 24.74 -6.97 26.49
N THR A 485 23.90 -6.02 26.91
CA THR A 485 24.15 -4.57 26.83
C THR A 485 23.45 -3.79 27.97
N ASN A 486 23.40 -4.34 29.20
CA ASN A 486 22.71 -3.75 30.36
C ASN A 486 22.94 -2.22 30.56
N LYS A 487 24.15 -1.72 30.26
CA LYS A 487 24.54 -0.30 30.35
C LYS A 487 23.76 0.65 29.43
N TYR A 488 23.21 0.18 28.30
CA TYR A 488 22.63 1.03 27.24
C TYR A 488 21.13 0.79 27.01
N MET A 489 20.38 0.40 28.04
CA MET A 489 18.95 0.13 27.93
C MET A 489 18.06 1.40 27.88
N HIS A 490 18.57 2.57 28.29
CA HIS A 490 17.76 3.79 28.39
C HIS A 490 17.00 4.21 27.11
N PRO A 491 17.58 4.15 25.89
CA PRO A 491 16.85 4.46 24.65
C PRO A 491 15.66 3.54 24.39
N LEU A 492 15.79 2.24 24.70
CA LEU A 492 14.71 1.26 24.56
C LEU A 492 13.58 1.55 25.57
N VAL A 493 13.94 1.74 26.84
CA VAL A 493 12.98 2.04 27.91
C VAL A 493 12.23 3.35 27.63
N LYS A 494 12.93 4.39 27.15
CA LYS A 494 12.32 5.66 26.74
C LYS A 494 11.30 5.46 25.61
N ALA A 495 11.67 4.73 24.56
CA ALA A 495 10.76 4.46 23.44
C ALA A 495 9.51 3.68 23.90
N VAL A 496 9.64 2.71 24.81
CA VAL A 496 8.48 2.01 25.39
C VAL A 496 7.58 2.95 26.20
N GLN A 497 8.16 3.84 27.01
CA GLN A 497 7.40 4.80 27.84
C GLN A 497 6.67 5.90 27.03
N GLU A 498 7.06 6.18 25.79
CA GLU A 498 6.49 7.28 25.00
C GLU A 498 5.01 7.08 24.60
N GLY A 499 4.50 5.85 24.63
CA GLY A 499 3.11 5.51 24.29
C GLY A 499 2.76 5.58 22.79
N PRO A 500 1.61 5.03 22.38
CA PRO A 500 1.08 5.20 21.03
C PRO A 500 0.66 6.65 20.78
N GLY A 501 0.96 7.18 19.58
CA GLY A 501 0.62 8.54 19.16
C GLY A 501 1.78 9.55 19.19
N GLY A 502 2.91 9.24 19.84
CA GLY A 502 4.14 10.06 19.79
C GLY A 502 4.03 11.48 20.37
N GLY A 503 2.91 11.81 21.01
CA GLY A 503 2.66 13.11 21.63
C GLY A 503 3.44 13.31 22.92
N HIS A 504 3.38 14.54 23.45
CA HIS A 504 3.99 14.88 24.74
C HIS A 504 2.97 14.97 25.90
N GLY A 505 1.67 14.86 25.62
CA GLY A 505 0.59 14.93 26.63
C GLY A 505 0.60 13.78 27.65
N PRO A 506 -0.35 13.75 28.60
CA PRO A 506 -0.57 12.61 29.47
C PRO A 506 -1.12 11.43 28.66
N VAL A 507 -0.88 10.22 29.16
CA VAL A 507 -1.34 8.97 28.54
C VAL A 507 -2.81 8.74 28.93
N PHE A 508 -3.72 8.66 27.96
CA PHE A 508 -5.13 8.33 28.24
C PHE A 508 -5.32 6.82 28.30
N VAL A 509 -5.36 6.28 29.52
CA VAL A 509 -5.52 4.83 29.77
C VAL A 509 -6.84 4.32 29.17
N ASP A 510 -7.93 5.08 29.30
CA ASP A 510 -9.27 4.70 28.85
C ASP A 510 -9.42 4.63 27.32
N ARG A 511 -8.49 5.22 26.55
CA ARG A 511 -8.48 5.23 25.08
C ARG A 511 -7.27 4.50 24.51
N GLY A 512 -7.08 3.25 24.95
CA GLY A 512 -6.01 2.37 24.45
C GLY A 512 -4.59 2.90 24.70
N GLY A 513 -4.39 3.71 25.74
CA GLY A 513 -3.09 4.32 26.05
C GLY A 513 -2.65 5.43 25.10
N LEU A 514 -3.55 6.00 24.28
CA LEU A 514 -3.20 7.06 23.34
C LEU A 514 -2.59 8.27 24.07
N ARG A 515 -1.43 8.73 23.59
CA ARG A 515 -0.73 9.91 24.07
C ARG A 515 -0.89 11.07 23.08
N PRO A 516 -1.73 12.08 23.35
CA PRO A 516 -2.01 13.14 22.39
C PRO A 516 -0.81 14.06 22.18
N SER A 517 -0.64 14.50 20.93
CA SER A 517 0.05 15.73 20.61
C SER A 517 -0.91 16.91 20.78
N TYR A 518 -0.83 17.60 21.92
CA TYR A 518 -1.49 18.91 22.03
C TYR A 518 -0.75 19.90 21.13
N GLN A 519 -1.23 20.06 19.91
CA GLN A 519 -0.90 21.22 19.09
C GLN A 519 -1.61 22.41 19.72
N VAL A 520 -0.82 23.31 20.32
CA VAL A 520 -1.32 24.57 20.86
C VAL A 520 -1.68 25.42 19.65
N ASN A 521 -2.98 25.53 19.36
CA ASN A 521 -3.50 26.32 18.25
C ASN A 521 -4.12 27.60 18.80
N ASP A 522 -3.96 28.69 18.06
CA ASP A 522 -4.62 29.96 18.37
C ASP A 522 -6.13 29.88 18.07
N ILE A 523 -6.92 30.89 18.50
CA ILE A 523 -8.38 30.92 18.27
C ILE A 523 -8.82 30.83 16.79
N THR A 524 -7.89 31.09 15.86
CA THR A 524 -8.05 31.00 14.40
C THR A 524 -7.69 29.62 13.82
N GLY A 525 -7.27 28.67 14.67
CA GLY A 525 -6.81 27.34 14.24
C GLY A 525 -5.36 27.29 13.74
N VAL A 526 -4.62 28.40 13.78
CA VAL A 526 -3.20 28.44 13.40
C VAL A 526 -2.35 27.81 14.51
N GLN A 527 -1.48 26.86 14.15
CA GLN A 527 -0.56 26.23 15.10
C GLN A 527 0.45 27.26 15.62
N LEU A 528 0.47 27.49 16.94
CA LEU A 528 1.39 28.42 17.57
C LEU A 528 2.83 27.88 17.52
N PRO A 529 3.84 28.74 17.33
CA PRO A 529 5.23 28.31 17.24
C PRO A 529 5.66 27.59 18.51
N PHE A 530 6.26 26.40 18.32
CA PHE A 530 6.68 25.55 19.42
C PHE A 530 7.78 26.23 20.24
N TYR A 531 7.45 26.67 21.46
CA TYR A 531 8.42 27.20 22.42
C TYR A 531 9.35 26.06 22.89
N ASN A 532 10.40 25.80 22.11
CA ASN A 532 11.49 24.93 22.51
C ASN A 532 12.10 25.48 23.81
N SER A 533 11.88 24.77 24.93
CA SER A 533 12.53 25.03 26.21
C SER A 533 14.03 24.65 26.22
N GLN A 534 14.68 24.62 25.05
CA GLN A 534 16.13 24.70 24.98
C GLN A 534 16.53 26.04 25.57
N GLY A 535 17.02 26.00 26.81
CA GLY A 535 17.56 27.16 27.51
C GLY A 535 18.50 27.91 26.58
N SER A 536 18.22 29.21 26.39
CA SER A 536 18.91 30.05 25.43
C SER A 536 20.43 29.86 25.52
N LYS A 537 21.07 29.58 24.39
CA LYS A 537 22.55 29.58 24.30
C LYS A 537 23.17 30.95 24.60
N TYR A 538 22.34 31.97 24.85
CA TYR A 538 22.69 33.28 25.36
C TYR A 538 22.26 33.48 26.83
N ASN A 539 22.50 32.48 27.70
CA ASN A 539 22.47 32.66 29.16
C ASN A 539 23.64 33.52 29.65
N ASN A 540 23.66 34.78 29.20
CA ASN A 540 24.59 35.82 29.65
C ASN A 540 23.77 37.00 30.19
N PHE A 541 22.96 36.72 31.21
CA PHE A 541 22.00 37.63 31.85
C PHE A 541 22.61 38.98 32.28
N GLN A 542 23.91 39.01 32.58
CA GLN A 542 24.62 40.24 32.90
C GLN A 542 24.74 41.20 31.69
N LYS A 543 24.87 40.69 30.46
CA LYS A 543 24.93 41.53 29.25
C LYS A 543 23.58 42.09 28.83
N SER A 544 22.47 41.41 29.12
CA SER A 544 21.13 41.91 28.80
C SER A 544 20.64 42.97 29.79
N LYS A 545 20.95 42.86 31.08
CA LYS A 545 20.63 43.89 32.10
C LYS A 545 21.08 45.29 31.69
N GLY A 546 22.35 45.45 31.31
CA GLY A 546 22.91 46.74 30.89
C GLY A 546 22.30 47.31 29.59
N ARG A 547 21.71 46.48 28.73
CA ARG A 547 21.06 46.91 27.48
C ARG A 547 19.59 47.29 27.66
N LEU A 548 18.96 46.83 28.75
CA LEU A 548 17.56 47.11 29.10
C LEU A 548 17.42 48.22 30.16
N GLY A 549 18.51 48.89 30.54
CA GLY A 549 18.49 50.01 31.49
C GLY A 549 18.27 49.64 32.96
N PHE A 550 18.23 48.35 33.30
CA PHE A 550 18.07 47.89 34.69
C PHE A 550 19.42 47.83 35.39
N THR A 551 19.83 48.97 35.99
CA THR A 551 20.98 49.08 36.89
C THR A 551 20.55 48.92 38.35
N TRP A 552 20.40 47.66 38.78
CA TRP A 552 20.43 47.19 40.16
C TRP A 552 21.07 45.79 40.20
#